data_AF-A0AAV0XCV4-F1
#
_entry.id   AF-A0AAV0XCV4-F1
#
_cell.length_a   1.000
_cell.length_b   1.000
_cell.length_c   1.000
_cell.angle_alpha   90.00
_cell.angle_beta   90.00
_cell.angle_gamma   90.00
#
_symmetry.space_group_name_H-M   'P 1'
#
loop_
_entity.id
_entity.type
_entity.pdbx_description
1 polymer ?
#
loop_
_entity_poly.entity_id
_entity_poly.type
_entity_poly.pdbx_seq_one_letter_code
_entity_poly.pdbx_strand_id
1 'polypeptide(L)'
;MAPGALQQRQMISSPSRTTPQFSFTFNTNDNRASLPSGDAVGDITYQLTQTDSSTGSGGSSPRVIKTHAEIRNDNYLLNTNFGDLDQMREIASTQDVVNAIKKYSLYLENAVKGLIAGKFTDTQGPTMLNKLYNLMCLPKTIHELNNVLRNKFRDCGGTDLLIKNCVSKDPTLQYTSARLLVECLDPGNLDYVVQHGLVKVMHVVHAYRSQEKSTVDQSIVSTGLLAKLFEHSEGTCKRVIQLNGLDVLLAECQSRDTVTLRNCARALANLSLYGGPEVHNLMVHRHAHTWLFTLAFNTDDSVKYYALLATAVLAADKTIEVAMVKCDALDLINPFVATHIPADLVKTNALGQGRSWLQRLVPVLSCDRRVAHTLAAFHFCAEAEPSSQLRHGKISGTFRSISAVEPLKKLAGSLNDVTSGLAAQALRSIGEQVPRPLSQKVPLWTVEDVLQWTKSTGFGEWAESLVDNQMDGNKLLTLTEECLKKFVGMHNGIMRKRFMRELHKLKQLADYSCMDPTNLNSFLQSIGPEFSIYTYSMLNAGINCEKIGFITDDQLAYKCGITNGIHRIVILNAIKDKCYHFNSETNIQLLFY
;
A
#
# COMPACT_ATOMS: atom_id res chain seq x y z
N MET A 1 32.13 -24.84 -10.89
CA MET A 1 31.30 -25.97 -11.36
C MET A 1 29.89 -25.74 -10.86
N ALA A 2 28.96 -25.44 -11.77
CA ALA A 2 27.55 -25.21 -11.47
C ALA A 2 26.71 -25.60 -12.70
N PRO A 3 25.72 -26.48 -12.54
CA PRO A 3 24.52 -26.51 -13.36
C PRO A 3 23.28 -26.24 -12.48
N GLY A 4 22.14 -25.76 -12.97
CA GLY A 4 21.73 -25.66 -14.35
C GLY A 4 20.55 -24.70 -14.53
N ALA A 5 20.48 -24.18 -15.75
CA ALA A 5 19.35 -23.47 -16.31
C ALA A 5 18.27 -24.48 -16.74
N LEU A 6 17.01 -24.22 -16.46
CA LEU A 6 15.89 -24.89 -17.11
C LEU A 6 14.94 -23.88 -17.75
N GLN A 7 14.87 -24.03 -19.07
CA GLN A 7 14.09 -23.36 -20.10
C GLN A 7 12.59 -23.21 -19.82
N GLN A 8 12.06 -22.02 -20.14
CA GLN A 8 10.65 -21.78 -20.46
C GLN A 8 10.29 -22.45 -21.80
N ARG A 9 9.30 -23.34 -21.78
CA ARG A 9 8.65 -23.87 -22.99
C ARG A 9 7.55 -22.93 -23.47
N GLN A 10 7.63 -22.55 -24.74
CA GLN A 10 6.54 -21.99 -25.53
C GLN A 10 5.40 -23.01 -25.67
N MET A 11 4.15 -22.56 -25.54
CA MET A 11 3.02 -23.18 -26.22
C MET A 11 2.08 -22.10 -26.77
N ILE A 12 1.93 -22.11 -28.09
CA ILE A 12 0.92 -21.40 -28.88
C ILE A 12 -0.26 -22.36 -29.07
N SER A 13 -1.48 -21.92 -28.82
CA SER A 13 -2.63 -22.10 -29.74
C SER A 13 -3.86 -21.36 -29.21
N SER A 14 -4.39 -20.50 -30.06
CA SER A 14 -5.68 -19.82 -29.91
C SER A 14 -6.83 -20.78 -30.23
N PRO A 15 -8.04 -20.51 -29.70
CA PRO A 15 -9.20 -20.56 -30.58
C PRO A 15 -10.16 -19.37 -30.42
N SER A 16 -10.52 -18.83 -31.59
CA SER A 16 -11.82 -18.31 -32.03
C SER A 16 -12.71 -17.47 -31.09
N ARG A 17 -12.91 -16.23 -31.55
CA ARG A 17 -14.02 -15.29 -31.29
C ARG A 17 -15.39 -15.95 -31.05
N THR A 18 -16.11 -15.44 -30.07
CA THR A 18 -17.56 -15.14 -30.13
C THR A 18 -17.93 -14.17 -29.00
N THR A 19 -18.27 -12.93 -29.36
CA THR A 19 -18.84 -11.91 -28.46
C THR A 19 -20.37 -11.95 -28.54
N PRO A 20 -21.12 -12.04 -27.42
CA PRO A 20 -22.52 -11.67 -27.41
C PRO A 20 -22.64 -10.15 -27.19
N GLN A 21 -23.28 -9.45 -28.13
CA GLN A 21 -23.70 -8.06 -28.00
C GLN A 21 -24.85 -7.97 -26.99
N PHE A 22 -24.69 -7.16 -25.95
CA PHE A 22 -25.82 -6.64 -25.16
C PHE A 22 -25.89 -5.13 -25.37
N SER A 23 -26.89 -4.69 -26.13
CA SER A 23 -27.26 -3.30 -26.35
C SER A 23 -28.21 -2.84 -25.23
N PHE A 24 -27.80 -1.84 -24.45
CA PHE A 24 -28.73 -1.05 -23.64
C PHE A 24 -28.48 0.44 -23.90
N THR A 25 -29.46 1.07 -24.55
CA THR A 25 -29.62 2.50 -24.74
C THR A 25 -30.07 3.14 -23.43
N PHE A 26 -29.34 4.15 -22.93
CA PHE A 26 -29.80 4.98 -21.83
C PHE A 26 -30.28 6.34 -22.33
N ASN A 27 -31.51 6.64 -21.95
CA ASN A 27 -32.25 7.87 -22.17
C ASN A 27 -31.75 8.93 -21.20
N THR A 28 -31.28 10.07 -21.71
CA THR A 28 -31.00 11.29 -20.92
C THR A 28 -32.30 12.05 -20.72
N ASN A 29 -32.69 12.31 -19.47
CA ASN A 29 -33.47 13.49 -19.13
C ASN A 29 -33.23 13.92 -17.68
N ASP A 30 -32.73 15.15 -17.59
CA ASP A 30 -32.77 16.16 -16.54
C ASP A 30 -33.58 15.87 -15.26
N ASN A 31 -32.99 16.26 -14.12
CA ASN A 31 -33.66 17.25 -13.28
C ASN A 31 -32.70 18.10 -12.44
N ARG A 32 -32.87 19.39 -12.66
CA ARG A 32 -32.29 20.56 -12.00
C ARG A 32 -32.97 20.74 -10.62
N ALA A 33 -32.20 21.05 -9.59
CA ALA A 33 -32.72 21.75 -8.41
C ALA A 33 -31.65 22.71 -7.89
N SER A 34 -32.07 23.96 -7.68
CA SER A 34 -31.24 25.12 -7.38
C SER A 34 -31.45 25.59 -5.93
N LEU A 35 -30.40 26.26 -5.41
CA LEU A 35 -30.36 27.31 -4.36
C LEU A 35 -30.34 26.90 -2.85
N PRO A 36 -29.82 27.74 -1.91
CA PRO A 36 -29.03 28.99 -2.06
C PRO A 36 -27.81 29.19 -1.12
N SER A 37 -27.05 30.22 -1.50
CA SER A 37 -26.09 31.13 -0.81
C SER A 37 -25.85 31.12 0.70
N GLY A 38 -24.60 31.42 1.08
CA GLY A 38 -24.23 32.05 2.36
C GLY A 38 -22.74 32.31 2.51
N ASP A 39 -22.38 33.59 2.44
CA ASP A 39 -21.28 34.28 3.13
C ASP A 39 -20.07 34.82 2.36
N ALA A 40 -19.89 36.10 2.62
CA ALA A 40 -19.14 37.12 1.93
C ALA A 40 -17.80 37.41 2.60
N VAL A 41 -16.79 37.72 1.79
CA VAL A 41 -15.63 38.56 2.13
C VAL A 41 -15.25 39.21 0.80
N GLY A 42 -15.46 40.50 0.56
CA GLY A 42 -14.86 41.63 1.26
C GLY A 42 -13.89 42.30 0.30
N ASP A 43 -14.45 43.07 -0.65
CA ASP A 43 -13.74 43.83 -1.67
C ASP A 43 -12.93 44.96 -1.02
N ILE A 44 -11.63 45.05 -1.30
CA ILE A 44 -10.83 46.22 -0.95
C ILE A 44 -10.04 46.65 -2.20
N THR A 45 -10.57 47.70 -2.82
CA THR A 45 -9.93 48.51 -3.84
C THR A 45 -8.95 49.48 -3.17
N TYR A 46 -7.70 49.53 -3.60
CA TYR A 46 -6.82 50.69 -3.33
C TYR A 46 -6.25 51.27 -4.62
N GLN A 47 -6.47 52.57 -4.74
CA GLN A 47 -6.10 53.47 -5.81
C GLN A 47 -4.58 53.66 -5.88
N LEU A 48 -4.05 53.79 -7.10
CA LEU A 48 -2.70 54.27 -7.37
C LEU A 48 -2.57 55.75 -7.02
N THR A 49 -1.57 56.10 -6.23
CA THR A 49 -1.00 57.45 -6.19
C THR A 49 0.50 57.38 -6.52
N GLN A 50 0.87 58.08 -7.59
CA GLN A 50 2.24 58.35 -7.99
C GLN A 50 2.85 59.40 -7.06
N THR A 51 4.09 59.18 -6.60
CA THR A 51 5.00 60.27 -6.21
C THR A 51 6.43 59.84 -6.49
N ASP A 52 7.07 60.55 -7.42
CA ASP A 52 8.51 60.56 -7.63
C ASP A 52 9.22 61.24 -6.44
N SER A 53 10.30 60.64 -5.95
CA SER A 53 11.47 61.39 -5.49
C SER A 53 12.72 60.51 -5.45
N SER A 54 13.79 61.04 -6.03
CA SER A 54 15.13 60.46 -6.14
C SER A 54 16.00 60.84 -4.94
N THR A 55 16.78 59.88 -4.39
CA THR A 55 18.22 60.02 -4.05
C THR A 55 18.77 58.79 -3.30
N GLY A 56 19.95 58.30 -3.73
CA GLY A 56 20.99 57.80 -2.80
C GLY A 56 21.16 56.28 -2.56
N SER A 57 21.98 55.65 -3.40
CA SER A 57 23.03 54.66 -3.05
C SER A 57 22.69 53.29 -2.42
N GLY A 58 22.95 52.24 -3.21
CA GLY A 58 23.59 51.00 -2.74
C GLY A 58 22.67 49.84 -2.37
N GLY A 59 22.47 48.91 -3.29
CA GLY A 59 21.93 47.57 -2.98
C GLY A 59 20.93 47.04 -4.00
N SER A 60 21.26 45.87 -4.57
CA SER A 60 20.37 44.93 -5.27
C SER A 60 19.57 45.45 -6.46
N SER A 61 19.97 45.02 -7.66
CA SER A 61 19.18 45.19 -8.89
C SER A 61 17.74 44.72 -8.67
N PRO A 62 16.70 45.52 -8.98
CA PRO A 62 15.32 45.08 -8.83
C PRO A 62 15.05 43.96 -9.82
N ARG A 63 14.55 42.81 -9.35
CA ARG A 63 13.99 41.75 -10.20
C ARG A 63 12.86 42.35 -11.03
N VAL A 64 13.15 42.72 -12.27
CA VAL A 64 12.19 43.31 -13.20
C VAL A 64 11.02 42.35 -13.39
N ILE A 65 9.86 42.69 -12.84
CA ILE A 65 8.59 42.06 -13.22
C ILE A 65 8.29 42.54 -14.64
N LYS A 66 8.55 41.69 -15.63
CA LYS A 66 8.25 41.95 -17.05
C LYS A 66 6.74 42.15 -17.24
N THR A 67 6.35 43.09 -18.10
CA THR A 67 4.96 43.52 -18.27
C THR A 67 4.08 42.45 -18.94
N HIS A 68 2.76 42.49 -18.67
CA HIS A 68 1.74 41.58 -19.25
C HIS A 68 1.76 41.51 -20.79
N ALA A 69 2.29 42.52 -21.48
CA ALA A 69 2.36 42.59 -22.93
C ALA A 69 3.46 41.70 -23.54
N GLU A 70 4.59 41.51 -22.86
CA GLU A 70 5.70 40.68 -23.35
C GLU A 70 5.38 39.18 -23.30
N ILE A 71 4.57 38.77 -22.31
CA ILE A 71 4.16 37.36 -22.08
C ILE A 71 3.14 36.87 -23.13
N ARG A 72 2.67 37.75 -24.03
CA ARG A 72 1.72 37.43 -25.11
C ARG A 72 2.38 37.12 -26.46
N ASN A 73 3.69 37.30 -26.59
CA ASN A 73 4.44 37.08 -27.84
C ASN A 73 4.83 35.60 -27.99
N ASP A 74 4.54 34.99 -29.13
CA ASP A 74 4.83 33.56 -29.39
C ASP A 74 6.33 33.26 -29.30
N ASN A 75 7.19 34.20 -29.73
CA ASN A 75 8.64 34.12 -29.57
C ASN A 75 9.09 34.19 -28.11
N TYR A 76 8.36 34.90 -27.25
CA TYR A 76 8.64 34.93 -25.81
C TYR A 76 8.29 33.57 -25.19
N LEU A 77 7.14 32.99 -25.54
CA LEU A 77 6.72 31.68 -25.04
C LEU A 77 7.74 30.59 -25.39
N LEU A 78 8.21 30.59 -26.63
CA LEU A 78 9.21 29.64 -27.14
C LEU A 78 10.64 29.89 -26.65
N ASN A 79 10.98 31.05 -26.11
CA ASN A 79 12.33 31.34 -25.58
C ASN A 79 12.41 31.47 -24.05
N THR A 80 11.27 31.45 -23.35
CA THR A 80 11.26 31.51 -21.88
C THR A 80 11.97 30.30 -21.27
N ASN A 81 12.86 30.57 -20.32
CA ASN A 81 13.48 29.60 -19.43
C ASN A 81 12.85 29.69 -18.02
N PHE A 82 12.99 28.64 -17.23
CA PHE A 82 12.36 28.51 -15.91
C PHE A 82 13.40 28.51 -14.77
N GLY A 83 14.61 29.03 -15.02
CA GLY A 83 15.72 28.96 -14.06
C GLY A 83 15.51 29.80 -12.78
N ASP A 84 14.57 30.74 -12.79
CA ASP A 84 14.13 31.45 -11.59
C ASP A 84 13.36 30.55 -10.62
N LEU A 85 12.65 29.52 -11.10
CA LEU A 85 11.99 28.52 -10.26
C LEU A 85 13.00 27.60 -9.55
N ASP A 86 14.13 27.30 -10.21
CA ASP A 86 15.21 26.51 -9.60
C ASP A 86 15.85 27.25 -8.43
N GLN A 87 16.04 28.57 -8.55
CA GLN A 87 16.57 29.43 -7.48
C GLN A 87 15.61 29.60 -6.30
N MET A 88 14.29 29.44 -6.52
CA MET A 88 13.29 29.48 -5.44
C MET A 88 13.30 28.23 -4.55
N ARG A 89 14.04 27.17 -4.90
CA ARG A 89 14.06 25.93 -4.09
C ARG A 89 14.75 26.08 -2.73
N GLU A 90 15.63 27.06 -2.56
CA GLU A 90 16.49 27.15 -1.37
C GLU A 90 16.06 28.22 -0.36
N ILE A 91 15.43 29.34 -0.79
CA ILE A 91 15.13 30.51 0.08
C ILE A 91 13.89 31.29 -0.42
N ALA A 92 12.73 30.63 -0.61
CA ALA A 92 11.52 31.33 -1.07
C ALA A 92 10.72 31.97 0.08
N SER A 93 10.42 33.27 -0.04
CA SER A 93 9.41 33.93 0.81
C SER A 93 7.99 33.63 0.28
N THR A 94 6.96 33.74 1.14
CA THR A 94 5.55 33.58 0.73
C THR A 94 5.15 34.51 -0.44
N GLN A 95 5.74 35.70 -0.50
CA GLN A 95 5.48 36.66 -1.57
C GLN A 95 6.10 36.25 -2.91
N ASP A 96 7.27 35.60 -2.89
CA ASP A 96 7.92 35.07 -4.09
C ASP A 96 7.07 33.95 -4.73
N VAL A 97 6.48 33.09 -3.90
CA VAL A 97 5.56 32.02 -4.35
C VAL A 97 4.33 32.62 -5.02
N VAL A 98 3.69 33.62 -4.42
CA VAL A 98 2.52 34.31 -5.00
C VAL A 98 2.86 34.96 -6.35
N ASN A 99 4.02 35.60 -6.44
CA ASN A 99 4.47 36.23 -7.70
C ASN A 99 4.76 35.19 -8.79
N ALA A 100 5.39 34.05 -8.43
CA ALA A 100 5.61 32.94 -9.34
C ALA A 100 4.29 32.33 -9.83
N ILE A 101 3.31 32.13 -8.94
CA ILE A 101 1.96 31.66 -9.30
C ILE A 101 1.35 32.58 -10.35
N LYS A 102 1.36 33.90 -10.15
CA LYS A 102 0.78 34.86 -11.09
C LYS A 102 1.47 34.81 -12.46
N LYS A 103 2.80 34.87 -12.49
CA LYS A 103 3.61 34.85 -13.72
C LYS A 103 3.38 33.57 -14.51
N TYR A 104 3.50 32.41 -13.86
CA TYR A 104 3.45 31.13 -14.54
C TYR A 104 2.04 30.69 -14.91
N SER A 105 1.03 31.09 -14.15
CA SER A 105 -0.37 30.89 -14.54
C SER A 105 -0.71 31.64 -15.82
N LEU A 106 -0.23 32.88 -15.97
CA LEU A 106 -0.43 33.66 -17.19
C LEU A 106 0.33 33.09 -18.39
N TYR A 107 1.59 32.71 -18.19
CA TYR A 107 2.39 32.03 -19.23
C TYR A 107 1.68 30.77 -19.73
N LEU A 108 1.24 29.92 -18.79
CA LEU A 108 0.56 28.67 -19.08
C LEU A 108 -0.76 28.91 -19.83
N GLU A 109 -1.58 29.86 -19.37
CA GLU A 109 -2.84 30.20 -20.03
C GLU A 109 -2.62 30.69 -21.47
N ASN A 110 -1.63 31.55 -21.70
CA ASN A 110 -1.31 32.06 -23.05
C ASN A 110 -0.79 30.94 -23.96
N ALA A 111 0.08 30.06 -23.47
CA ALA A 111 0.61 28.93 -24.22
C ALA A 111 -0.51 27.95 -24.63
N VAL A 112 -1.41 27.62 -23.71
CA VAL A 112 -2.55 26.73 -23.99
C VAL A 112 -3.52 27.37 -24.99
N LYS A 113 -3.85 28.65 -24.81
CA LYS A 113 -4.70 29.38 -25.77
C LYS A 113 -4.07 29.45 -27.16
N GLY A 114 -2.75 29.63 -27.24
CA GLY A 114 -2.00 29.61 -28.49
C GLY A 114 -2.05 28.24 -29.19
N LEU A 115 -1.90 27.15 -28.41
CA LEU A 115 -2.02 25.78 -28.91
C LEU A 115 -3.44 25.47 -29.42
N ILE A 116 -4.47 25.86 -28.68
CA ILE A 116 -5.88 25.66 -29.09
C ILE A 116 -6.22 26.47 -30.34
N ALA A 117 -5.72 27.70 -30.44
CA ALA A 117 -5.94 28.58 -31.58
C ALA A 117 -5.09 28.21 -32.82
N GLY A 118 -4.23 27.18 -32.74
CA GLY A 118 -3.39 26.74 -33.86
C GLY A 118 -2.30 27.75 -34.24
N LYS A 119 -1.81 28.55 -33.29
CA LYS A 119 -0.77 29.57 -33.55
C LYS A 119 0.62 28.98 -33.80
N PHE A 120 0.86 27.77 -33.29
CA PHE A 120 2.13 27.08 -33.42
C PHE A 120 2.10 26.16 -34.64
N THR A 121 3.20 26.11 -35.40
CA THR A 121 3.35 25.14 -36.49
C THR A 121 3.37 23.70 -35.98
N ASP A 122 3.22 22.73 -36.87
CA ASP A 122 3.26 21.29 -36.54
C ASP A 122 4.53 20.89 -35.77
N THR A 123 5.66 21.56 -36.03
CA THR A 123 6.92 21.34 -35.30
C THR A 123 7.00 22.10 -33.97
N GLN A 124 6.38 23.29 -33.88
CA GLN A 124 6.40 24.12 -32.68
C GLN A 124 5.40 23.65 -31.61
N GLY A 125 4.28 23.02 -32.01
CA GLY A 125 3.28 22.49 -31.09
C GLY A 125 3.88 21.51 -30.06
N PRO A 126 4.54 20.43 -30.49
CA PRO A 126 5.24 19.50 -29.60
C PRO A 126 6.33 20.18 -28.75
N THR A 127 7.06 21.15 -29.31
CA THR A 127 8.06 21.93 -28.56
C THR A 127 7.41 22.72 -27.41
N MET A 128 6.25 23.33 -27.65
CA MET A 128 5.51 24.06 -26.62
C MET A 128 4.97 23.13 -25.53
N LEU A 129 4.45 21.95 -25.91
CA LEU A 129 4.02 20.93 -24.95
C LEU A 129 5.17 20.44 -24.06
N ASN A 130 6.38 20.28 -24.63
CA ASN A 130 7.57 19.94 -23.86
C ASN A 130 7.99 21.04 -22.88
N LYS A 131 7.82 22.31 -23.25
CA LYS A 131 8.03 23.43 -22.31
C LYS A 131 7.04 23.40 -21.17
N LEU A 132 5.76 23.16 -21.47
CA LEU A 132 4.73 23.01 -20.44
C LEU A 132 5.02 21.81 -19.53
N TYR A 133 5.48 20.68 -20.09
CA TYR A 133 5.94 19.54 -19.30
C TYR A 133 7.05 19.93 -18.33
N ASN A 134 8.09 20.63 -18.80
CA ASN A 134 9.17 21.09 -17.94
C ASN A 134 8.64 22.02 -16.82
N LEU A 135 7.76 22.96 -17.17
CA LEU A 135 7.12 23.84 -16.18
C LEU A 135 6.34 23.06 -15.10
N MET A 136 5.70 21.96 -15.46
CA MET A 136 4.91 21.13 -14.54
C MET A 136 5.77 20.16 -13.71
N CYS A 137 6.95 19.78 -14.19
CA CYS A 137 7.89 18.90 -13.49
C CYS A 137 8.81 19.64 -12.50
N LEU A 138 9.15 20.91 -12.77
CA LEU A 138 10.05 21.73 -11.95
C LEU A 138 9.57 22.01 -10.51
N PRO A 139 8.27 22.21 -10.21
CA PRO A 139 7.82 22.63 -8.89
C PRO A 139 7.52 21.48 -7.91
N LYS A 140 8.10 20.27 -8.06
CA LYS A 140 7.86 19.16 -7.11
C LYS A 140 8.13 19.55 -5.63
N THR A 141 8.93 20.59 -5.40
CA THR A 141 9.23 21.21 -4.11
C THR A 141 8.24 22.30 -3.66
N ILE A 142 7.46 22.92 -4.56
CA ILE A 142 6.45 23.96 -4.27
C ILE A 142 5.06 23.41 -4.62
N HIS A 143 4.51 22.60 -3.71
CA HIS A 143 3.22 21.92 -3.90
C HIS A 143 2.06 22.87 -4.26
N GLU A 144 2.04 24.07 -3.67
CA GLU A 144 0.98 25.07 -3.91
C GLU A 144 0.98 25.57 -5.35
N LEU A 145 2.15 25.92 -5.90
CA LEU A 145 2.29 26.35 -7.29
C LEU A 145 1.84 25.25 -8.26
N ASN A 146 2.26 24.01 -8.02
CA ASN A 146 1.90 22.87 -8.86
C ASN A 146 0.39 22.64 -8.95
N ASN A 147 -0.30 22.69 -7.81
CA ASN A 147 -1.75 22.49 -7.77
C ASN A 147 -2.49 23.62 -8.51
N VAL A 148 -2.04 24.88 -8.36
CA VAL A 148 -2.65 26.01 -9.07
C VAL A 148 -2.43 25.90 -10.58
N LEU A 149 -1.22 25.57 -11.03
CA LEU A 149 -0.92 25.42 -12.46
C LEU A 149 -1.72 24.28 -13.09
N ARG A 150 -1.88 23.13 -12.40
CA ARG A 150 -2.70 21.99 -12.87
C ARG A 150 -4.17 22.33 -13.02
N ASN A 151 -4.74 23.01 -12.03
CA ASN A 151 -6.12 23.47 -12.11
C ASN A 151 -6.27 24.49 -13.24
N LYS A 152 -5.38 25.47 -13.32
CA LYS A 152 -5.40 26.48 -14.37
C LYS A 152 -5.28 25.88 -15.77
N PHE A 153 -4.45 24.84 -15.94
CA PHE A 153 -4.29 24.10 -17.19
C PHE A 153 -5.58 23.41 -17.64
N ARG A 154 -6.33 22.82 -16.70
CA ARG A 154 -7.66 22.28 -16.98
C ARG A 154 -8.63 23.40 -17.35
N ASP A 155 -8.70 24.45 -16.54
CA ASP A 155 -9.69 25.52 -16.68
C ASP A 155 -9.52 26.34 -17.97
N CYS A 156 -8.32 26.38 -18.56
CA CYS A 156 -8.08 27.00 -19.86
C CYS A 156 -8.22 26.05 -21.07
N GLY A 157 -8.74 24.83 -20.87
CA GLY A 157 -8.99 23.84 -21.92
C GLY A 157 -7.75 23.02 -22.34
N GLY A 158 -6.66 23.11 -21.57
CA GLY A 158 -5.43 22.37 -21.85
C GLY A 158 -5.64 20.86 -21.74
N THR A 159 -6.42 20.40 -20.75
CA THR A 159 -6.71 18.97 -20.57
C THR A 159 -7.49 18.39 -21.75
N ASP A 160 -8.49 19.12 -22.27
CA ASP A 160 -9.24 18.72 -23.47
C ASP A 160 -8.34 18.61 -24.71
N LEU A 161 -7.39 19.54 -24.86
CA LEU A 161 -6.39 19.49 -25.92
C LEU A 161 -5.57 18.20 -25.82
N LEU A 162 -5.08 17.84 -24.63
CA LEU A 162 -4.30 16.61 -24.44
C LEU A 162 -5.13 15.35 -24.72
N ILE A 163 -6.37 15.30 -24.21
CA ILE A 163 -7.31 14.20 -24.46
C ILE A 163 -7.58 14.06 -25.96
N LYS A 164 -7.75 15.17 -26.69
CA LYS A 164 -7.93 15.15 -28.14
C LYS A 164 -6.68 14.63 -28.85
N ASN A 165 -5.49 15.06 -28.44
CA ASN A 165 -4.23 14.65 -29.05
C ASN A 165 -3.88 13.18 -28.80
N CYS A 166 -4.50 12.52 -27.82
CA CYS A 166 -4.35 11.09 -27.58
C CYS A 166 -4.76 10.23 -28.79
N VAL A 167 -5.64 10.70 -29.66
CA VAL A 167 -6.02 10.00 -30.91
C VAL A 167 -5.40 10.63 -32.16
N SER A 168 -4.36 11.46 -32.00
CA SER A 168 -3.65 12.08 -33.11
C SER A 168 -2.92 11.05 -33.97
N LYS A 169 -2.87 11.30 -35.28
CA LYS A 169 -2.06 10.51 -36.22
C LYS A 169 -0.58 10.91 -36.22
N ASP A 170 -0.24 12.09 -35.69
CA ASP A 170 1.15 12.50 -35.49
C ASP A 170 1.70 11.84 -34.20
N PRO A 171 2.66 10.91 -34.32
CA PRO A 171 3.23 10.22 -33.16
C PRO A 171 3.94 11.16 -32.18
N THR A 172 4.54 12.24 -32.68
CA THR A 172 5.29 13.19 -31.84
C THR A 172 4.34 14.01 -30.98
N LEU A 173 3.27 14.52 -31.60
CA LEU A 173 2.22 15.23 -30.89
C LEU A 173 1.47 14.32 -29.91
N GLN A 174 1.15 13.09 -30.31
CA GLN A 174 0.50 12.10 -29.45
C GLN A 174 1.37 11.79 -28.22
N TYR A 175 2.66 11.51 -28.43
CA TYR A 175 3.62 11.21 -27.35
C TYR A 175 3.83 12.37 -26.39
N THR A 176 4.14 13.56 -26.91
CA THR A 176 4.38 14.75 -26.06
C THR A 176 3.13 15.14 -25.28
N SER A 177 1.93 14.98 -25.87
CA SER A 177 0.66 15.22 -25.19
C SER A 177 0.38 14.18 -24.10
N ALA A 178 0.56 12.89 -24.38
CA ALA A 178 0.35 11.81 -23.43
C ALA A 178 1.32 11.90 -22.24
N ARG A 179 2.59 12.26 -22.51
CA ARG A 179 3.60 12.48 -21.46
C ARG A 179 3.24 13.65 -20.54
N LEU A 180 2.80 14.78 -21.10
CA LEU A 180 2.31 15.90 -20.30
C LEU A 180 1.04 15.52 -19.52
N LEU A 181 0.17 14.72 -20.12
CA LEU A 181 -1.06 14.29 -19.46
C LEU A 181 -0.76 13.50 -18.18
N VAL A 182 0.17 12.54 -18.20
CA VAL A 182 0.60 11.80 -16.99
C VAL A 182 0.98 12.76 -15.86
N GLU A 183 1.74 13.80 -16.18
CA GLU A 183 2.14 14.80 -15.20
C GLU A 183 0.96 15.64 -14.74
N CYS A 184 -0.05 15.93 -15.56
CA CYS A 184 -1.21 16.74 -15.16
C CYS A 184 -2.27 15.99 -14.31
N LEU A 185 -2.21 14.65 -14.22
CA LEU A 185 -3.20 13.82 -13.52
C LEU A 185 -3.03 13.87 -11.98
N ASP A 186 -3.50 14.97 -11.37
CA ASP A 186 -3.85 15.05 -9.96
C ASP A 186 -5.31 14.58 -9.73
N PRO A 187 -5.80 14.42 -8.48
CA PRO A 187 -7.15 13.87 -8.25
C PRO A 187 -8.27 14.62 -8.99
N GLY A 188 -8.19 15.95 -9.09
CA GLY A 188 -9.19 16.75 -9.79
C GLY A 188 -9.15 16.58 -11.31
N ASN A 189 -7.97 16.59 -11.92
CA ASN A 189 -7.84 16.35 -13.36
C ASN A 189 -8.09 14.89 -13.74
N LEU A 190 -7.81 13.96 -12.84
CA LEU A 190 -8.09 12.54 -13.02
C LEU A 190 -9.59 12.28 -13.15
N ASP A 191 -10.41 12.85 -12.26
CA ASP A 191 -11.87 12.75 -12.34
C ASP A 191 -12.38 13.31 -13.68
N TYR A 192 -11.90 14.50 -14.08
CA TYR A 192 -12.24 15.09 -15.37
C TYR A 192 -11.91 14.18 -16.57
N VAL A 193 -10.69 13.61 -16.59
CA VAL A 193 -10.24 12.71 -17.67
C VAL A 193 -11.07 11.42 -17.70
N VAL A 194 -11.44 10.87 -16.54
CA VAL A 194 -12.27 9.68 -16.46
C VAL A 194 -13.67 9.94 -17.05
N GLN A 195 -14.24 11.11 -16.78
CA GLN A 195 -15.57 11.49 -17.28
C GLN A 195 -15.59 11.83 -18.78
N HIS A 196 -14.54 12.49 -19.28
CA HIS A 196 -14.56 13.09 -20.63
C HIS A 196 -13.61 12.44 -21.66
N GLY A 197 -12.63 11.65 -21.20
CA GLY A 197 -11.49 11.25 -22.04
C GLY A 197 -10.99 9.81 -21.89
N LEU A 198 -11.56 9.00 -20.99
CA LEU A 198 -11.00 7.68 -20.63
C LEU A 198 -10.69 6.78 -21.84
N VAL A 199 -11.64 6.67 -22.79
CA VAL A 199 -11.48 5.82 -23.98
C VAL A 199 -10.34 6.32 -24.88
N LYS A 200 -10.18 7.64 -25.02
CA LYS A 200 -9.10 8.24 -25.82
C LYS A 200 -7.74 8.04 -25.15
N VAL A 201 -7.68 8.12 -23.82
CA VAL A 201 -6.44 7.81 -23.07
C VAL A 201 -6.08 6.33 -23.22
N MET A 202 -7.06 5.43 -23.12
CA MET A 202 -6.82 4.00 -23.35
C MET A 202 -6.41 3.69 -24.79
N HIS A 203 -6.87 4.47 -25.77
CA HIS A 203 -6.40 4.32 -27.16
C HIS A 203 -4.89 4.53 -27.28
N VAL A 204 -4.31 5.52 -26.60
CA VAL A 204 -2.85 5.75 -26.58
C VAL A 204 -2.10 4.56 -26.00
N VAL A 205 -2.60 4.05 -24.86
CA VAL A 205 -1.99 2.89 -24.18
C VAL A 205 -1.92 1.68 -25.11
N HIS A 206 -3.00 1.42 -25.85
CA HIS A 206 -3.04 0.33 -26.85
C HIS A 206 -2.20 0.62 -28.09
N ALA A 207 -2.16 1.87 -28.55
CA ALA A 207 -1.40 2.28 -29.71
C ALA A 207 0.11 2.07 -29.49
N TYR A 208 0.63 2.41 -28.32
CA TYR A 208 2.04 2.20 -27.98
C TYR A 208 2.37 0.71 -27.85
N ARG A 209 1.47 -0.08 -27.23
CA ARG A 209 1.70 -1.52 -27.09
C ARG A 209 1.68 -2.27 -28.43
N SER A 210 0.88 -1.82 -29.39
CA SER A 210 0.70 -2.50 -30.69
C SER A 210 1.82 -2.20 -31.69
N GLN A 211 2.75 -1.29 -31.38
CA GLN A 211 3.88 -0.98 -32.25
C GLN A 211 4.96 -2.07 -32.14
N GLU A 212 5.47 -2.54 -33.29
CA GLU A 212 6.50 -3.60 -33.36
C GLU A 212 7.77 -3.28 -32.56
N LYS A 213 8.06 -1.99 -32.34
CA LYS A 213 9.13 -1.49 -31.47
C LYS A 213 8.61 -0.38 -30.58
N SER A 214 7.81 -0.73 -29.57
CA SER A 214 7.50 0.19 -28.47
C SER A 214 8.79 0.71 -27.85
N THR A 215 8.94 2.03 -27.75
CA THR A 215 10.10 2.63 -27.10
C THR A 215 9.97 2.55 -25.58
N VAL A 216 11.09 2.57 -24.86
CA VAL A 216 11.08 2.60 -23.38
C VAL A 216 10.27 3.79 -22.87
N ASP A 217 10.40 4.95 -23.53
CA ASP A 217 9.64 6.16 -23.20
C ASP A 217 8.12 5.98 -23.35
N GLN A 218 7.67 5.28 -24.38
CA GLN A 218 6.25 4.97 -24.59
C GLN A 218 5.72 3.98 -23.53
N SER A 219 6.52 3.00 -23.12
CA SER A 219 6.20 2.09 -22.01
C SER A 219 6.09 2.85 -20.68
N ILE A 220 7.00 3.79 -20.41
CA ILE A 220 6.95 4.65 -19.22
C ILE A 220 5.66 5.47 -19.20
N VAL A 221 5.30 6.11 -20.32
CA VAL A 221 4.06 6.90 -20.42
C VAL A 221 2.82 6.01 -20.26
N SER A 222 2.77 4.85 -20.92
CA SER A 222 1.63 3.93 -20.85
C SER A 222 1.40 3.42 -19.42
N THR A 223 2.46 2.94 -18.79
CA THR A 223 2.41 2.44 -17.40
C THR A 223 2.11 3.56 -16.41
N GLY A 224 2.62 4.78 -16.65
CA GLY A 224 2.30 5.97 -15.85
C GLY A 224 0.83 6.38 -15.94
N LEU A 225 0.24 6.37 -17.14
CA LEU A 225 -1.20 6.61 -17.34
C LEU A 225 -2.03 5.57 -16.59
N LEU A 226 -1.72 4.28 -16.75
CA LEU A 226 -2.43 3.20 -16.07
C LEU A 226 -2.30 3.31 -14.54
N ALA A 227 -1.12 3.62 -14.03
CA ALA A 227 -0.90 3.83 -12.60
C ALA A 227 -1.80 4.93 -12.04
N LYS A 228 -1.98 6.04 -12.78
CA LYS A 228 -2.87 7.14 -12.40
C LYS A 228 -4.35 6.75 -12.49
N LEU A 229 -4.76 6.08 -13.56
CA LEU A 229 -6.15 5.65 -13.75
C LEU A 229 -6.62 4.67 -12.67
N PHE A 230 -5.75 3.76 -12.23
CA PHE A 230 -6.05 2.83 -11.14
C PHE A 230 -6.07 3.48 -9.74
N GLU A 231 -5.70 4.76 -9.62
CA GLU A 231 -5.75 5.52 -8.36
C GLU A 231 -7.10 6.25 -8.16
N HIS A 232 -8.07 6.09 -9.06
CA HIS A 232 -9.31 6.87 -9.02
C HIS A 232 -10.39 6.24 -8.12
N SER A 233 -11.06 5.19 -8.61
CA SER A 233 -12.19 4.56 -7.94
C SER A 233 -12.39 3.13 -8.44
N GLU A 234 -13.09 2.31 -7.66
CA GLU A 234 -13.42 0.91 -8.00
C GLU A 234 -14.09 0.81 -9.38
N GLY A 235 -15.09 1.67 -9.66
CA GLY A 235 -15.75 1.71 -10.96
C GLY A 235 -14.80 2.02 -12.12
N THR A 236 -13.82 2.90 -11.90
CA THR A 236 -12.81 3.24 -12.91
C THR A 236 -11.84 2.09 -13.12
N CYS A 237 -11.35 1.48 -12.04
CA CYS A 237 -10.49 0.29 -12.10
C CYS A 237 -11.14 -0.82 -12.93
N LYS A 238 -12.41 -1.13 -12.64
CA LYS A 238 -13.20 -2.10 -13.39
C LYS A 238 -13.31 -1.72 -14.87
N ARG A 239 -13.60 -0.45 -15.18
CA ARG A 239 -13.72 0.03 -16.56
C ARG A 239 -12.40 -0.06 -17.33
N VAL A 240 -11.27 0.29 -16.70
CA VAL A 240 -9.94 0.18 -17.30
C VAL A 240 -9.56 -1.28 -17.56
N ILE A 241 -9.91 -2.21 -16.65
CA ILE A 241 -9.73 -3.66 -16.88
C ILE A 241 -10.58 -4.14 -18.06
N GLN A 242 -11.84 -3.70 -18.18
CA GLN A 242 -12.70 -4.02 -19.32
C GLN A 242 -12.15 -3.50 -20.66
N LEU A 243 -11.39 -2.40 -20.61
CA LEU A 243 -10.67 -1.85 -21.76
C LEU A 243 -9.27 -2.48 -21.94
N ASN A 244 -9.03 -3.67 -21.37
CA ASN A 244 -7.77 -4.42 -21.42
C ASN A 244 -6.53 -3.67 -20.87
N GLY A 245 -6.73 -2.69 -20.00
CA GLY A 245 -5.61 -1.94 -19.40
C GLY A 245 -4.73 -2.78 -18.48
N LEU A 246 -5.32 -3.74 -17.76
CA LEU A 246 -4.56 -4.66 -16.90
C LEU A 246 -3.67 -5.60 -17.73
N ASP A 247 -4.14 -6.10 -18.88
CA ASP A 247 -3.33 -6.98 -19.73
C ASP A 247 -2.10 -6.27 -20.28
N VAL A 248 -2.26 -5.02 -20.71
CA VAL A 248 -1.13 -4.18 -21.13
C VAL A 248 -0.16 -4.00 -19.97
N LEU A 249 -0.65 -3.67 -18.77
CA LEU A 249 0.19 -3.51 -17.58
C LEU A 249 1.00 -4.77 -17.24
N LEU A 250 0.35 -5.94 -17.25
CA LEU A 250 0.99 -7.21 -16.93
C LEU A 250 2.04 -7.59 -17.98
N ALA A 251 1.82 -7.27 -19.25
CA ALA A 251 2.83 -7.46 -20.29
C ALA A 251 4.08 -6.60 -20.05
N GLU A 252 3.91 -5.36 -19.59
CA GLU A 252 5.02 -4.45 -19.26
C GLU A 252 5.79 -4.85 -17.99
N CYS A 253 5.26 -5.78 -17.17
CA CYS A 253 5.99 -6.34 -16.01
C CYS A 253 7.21 -7.18 -16.42
N GLN A 254 7.36 -7.52 -17.71
CA GLN A 254 8.53 -8.20 -18.28
C GLN A 254 9.65 -7.23 -18.68
N SER A 255 9.43 -5.91 -18.56
CA SER A 255 10.41 -4.90 -18.93
C SER A 255 11.70 -5.00 -18.10
N ARG A 256 12.80 -4.52 -18.67
CA ARG A 256 14.08 -4.34 -17.94
C ARG A 256 14.27 -2.92 -17.43
N ASP A 257 13.42 -1.99 -17.85
CA ASP A 257 13.49 -0.60 -17.44
C ASP A 257 12.89 -0.41 -16.04
N THR A 258 13.70 0.09 -15.11
CA THR A 258 13.30 0.26 -13.70
C THR A 258 12.14 1.23 -13.56
N VAL A 259 12.07 2.30 -14.37
CA VAL A 259 10.98 3.30 -14.26
C VAL A 259 9.64 2.68 -14.67
N THR A 260 9.63 1.91 -15.75
CA THR A 260 8.47 1.13 -16.21
C THR A 260 8.03 0.15 -15.13
N LEU A 261 8.95 -0.63 -14.56
CA LEU A 261 8.63 -1.57 -13.49
C LEU A 261 8.11 -0.90 -12.21
N ARG A 262 8.64 0.28 -11.85
CA ARG A 262 8.10 1.08 -10.73
C ARG A 262 6.67 1.51 -11.00
N ASN A 263 6.37 1.98 -12.21
CA ASN A 263 5.01 2.32 -12.61
C ASN A 263 4.09 1.10 -12.60
N CYS A 264 4.54 -0.06 -13.08
CA CYS A 264 3.79 -1.32 -13.03
C CYS A 264 3.45 -1.73 -11.59
N ALA A 265 4.45 -1.77 -10.71
CA ALA A 265 4.25 -2.14 -9.32
C ALA A 265 3.33 -1.14 -8.60
N ARG A 266 3.51 0.17 -8.83
CA ARG A 266 2.61 1.21 -8.30
C ARG A 266 1.19 1.06 -8.83
N ALA A 267 1.01 0.77 -10.12
CA ALA A 267 -0.29 0.57 -10.73
C ALA A 267 -1.02 -0.64 -10.13
N LEU A 268 -0.32 -1.75 -9.87
CA LEU A 268 -0.88 -2.92 -9.21
C LEU A 268 -1.23 -2.63 -7.73
N ALA A 269 -0.39 -1.86 -7.03
CA ALA A 269 -0.69 -1.39 -5.67
C ALA A 269 -1.94 -0.51 -5.65
N ASN A 270 -2.03 0.48 -6.54
CA ASN A 270 -3.22 1.30 -6.72
C ASN A 270 -4.45 0.42 -7.03
N LEU A 271 -4.33 -0.52 -7.96
CA LEU A 271 -5.42 -1.42 -8.30
C LEU A 271 -5.91 -2.25 -7.10
N SER A 272 -5.01 -2.72 -6.24
CA SER A 272 -5.39 -3.42 -5.00
C SER A 272 -6.03 -2.51 -3.95
N LEU A 273 -5.60 -1.25 -3.83
CA LEU A 273 -6.14 -0.33 -2.82
C LEU A 273 -7.49 0.27 -3.23
N TYR A 274 -7.68 0.53 -4.52
CA TYR A 274 -8.86 1.22 -5.06
C TYR A 274 -9.84 0.29 -5.76
N GLY A 275 -9.45 -0.94 -6.07
CA GLY A 275 -10.25 -1.87 -6.88
C GLY A 275 -11.38 -2.58 -6.15
N GLY A 276 -11.23 -2.91 -4.88
CA GLY A 276 -12.24 -3.67 -4.14
C GLY A 276 -12.35 -5.15 -4.56
N PRO A 277 -13.27 -5.93 -3.94
CA PRO A 277 -13.26 -7.40 -4.05
C PRO A 277 -13.51 -7.94 -5.47
N GLU A 278 -14.36 -7.29 -6.27
CA GLU A 278 -14.59 -7.73 -7.66
C GLU A 278 -13.33 -7.58 -8.51
N VAL A 279 -12.62 -6.47 -8.35
CA VAL A 279 -11.36 -6.22 -9.06
C VAL A 279 -10.26 -7.14 -8.57
N HIS A 280 -10.20 -7.47 -7.27
CA HIS A 280 -9.26 -8.45 -6.75
C HIS A 280 -9.44 -9.83 -7.40
N ASN A 281 -10.70 -10.28 -7.57
CA ASN A 281 -11.00 -11.50 -8.33
C ASN A 281 -10.51 -11.41 -9.78
N LEU A 282 -10.74 -10.28 -10.46
CA LEU A 282 -10.23 -10.05 -11.82
C LEU A 282 -8.68 -10.07 -11.88
N MET A 283 -8.00 -9.47 -10.90
CA MET A 283 -6.54 -9.51 -10.80
C MET A 283 -6.02 -10.94 -10.67
N VAL A 284 -6.65 -11.75 -9.82
CA VAL A 284 -6.30 -13.16 -9.63
C VAL A 284 -6.56 -13.96 -10.91
N HIS A 285 -7.72 -13.79 -11.55
CA HIS A 285 -8.07 -14.45 -12.80
C HIS A 285 -7.12 -14.11 -13.95
N ARG A 286 -6.54 -12.91 -13.97
CA ARG A 286 -5.52 -12.50 -14.96
C ARG A 286 -4.08 -12.80 -14.50
N HIS A 287 -3.90 -13.59 -13.44
CA HIS A 287 -2.60 -13.99 -12.91
C HIS A 287 -1.69 -12.82 -12.46
N ALA A 288 -2.27 -11.70 -12.01
CA ALA A 288 -1.49 -10.56 -11.51
C ALA A 288 -0.61 -10.93 -10.30
N HIS A 289 -1.09 -11.85 -9.45
CA HIS A 289 -0.34 -12.35 -8.28
C HIS A 289 0.98 -13.04 -8.65
N THR A 290 1.07 -13.68 -9.82
CA THR A 290 2.31 -14.27 -10.33
C THR A 290 3.35 -13.20 -10.68
N TRP A 291 2.90 -12.09 -11.29
CA TRP A 291 3.77 -10.95 -11.61
C TRP A 291 4.22 -10.20 -10.36
N LEU A 292 3.38 -10.12 -9.33
CA LEU A 292 3.77 -9.52 -8.04
C LEU A 292 4.98 -10.22 -7.40
N PHE A 293 5.08 -11.54 -7.53
CA PHE A 293 6.25 -12.29 -7.09
C PHE A 293 7.51 -11.86 -7.85
N THR A 294 7.46 -11.79 -9.18
CA THR A 294 8.60 -11.34 -10.00
C THR A 294 9.03 -9.92 -9.66
N LEU A 295 8.07 -9.01 -9.44
CA LEU A 295 8.35 -7.63 -9.06
C LEU A 295 8.94 -7.52 -7.63
N ALA A 296 8.49 -8.36 -6.71
CA ALA A 296 9.02 -8.41 -5.34
C ALA A 296 10.48 -8.88 -5.25
N PHE A 297 10.99 -9.58 -6.28
CA PHE A 297 12.40 -9.97 -6.40
C PHE A 297 13.28 -8.95 -7.13
N ASN A 298 12.72 -7.81 -7.57
CA ASN A 298 13.49 -6.78 -8.27
C ASN A 298 14.60 -6.22 -7.37
N THR A 299 15.64 -5.59 -7.92
CA THR A 299 16.70 -4.96 -7.11
C THR A 299 16.26 -3.62 -6.54
N ASP A 300 15.31 -2.94 -7.17
CA ASP A 300 14.82 -1.63 -6.76
C ASP A 300 13.81 -1.71 -5.61
N ASP A 301 14.10 -1.01 -4.50
CA ASP A 301 13.28 -1.09 -3.29
C ASP A 301 11.87 -0.49 -3.48
N SER A 302 11.68 0.47 -4.39
CA SER A 302 10.34 1.01 -4.68
C SER A 302 9.49 -0.04 -5.40
N VAL A 303 10.06 -0.76 -6.38
CA VAL A 303 9.38 -1.86 -7.06
C VAL A 303 9.01 -2.96 -6.07
N LYS A 304 9.98 -3.40 -5.24
CA LYS A 304 9.73 -4.41 -4.19
C LYS A 304 8.59 -3.97 -3.28
N TYR A 305 8.69 -2.76 -2.75
CA TYR A 305 7.74 -2.23 -1.79
C TYR A 305 6.31 -2.19 -2.34
N TYR A 306 6.10 -1.63 -3.53
CA TYR A 306 4.77 -1.56 -4.13
C TYR A 306 4.21 -2.95 -4.46
N ALA A 307 5.04 -3.88 -4.91
CA ALA A 307 4.61 -5.25 -5.19
C ALA A 307 4.19 -5.99 -3.91
N LEU A 308 4.97 -5.86 -2.83
CA LEU A 308 4.66 -6.44 -1.52
C LEU A 308 3.41 -5.79 -0.92
N LEU A 309 3.24 -4.47 -1.09
CA LEU A 309 2.04 -3.76 -0.63
C LEU A 309 0.79 -4.29 -1.33
N ALA A 310 0.82 -4.42 -2.65
CA ALA A 310 -0.28 -4.99 -3.42
C ALA A 310 -0.61 -6.41 -2.95
N THR A 311 0.42 -7.22 -2.70
CA THR A 311 0.28 -8.59 -2.19
C THR A 311 -0.37 -8.62 -0.81
N ALA A 312 0.04 -7.74 0.12
CA ALA A 312 -0.54 -7.64 1.45
C ALA A 312 -2.02 -7.23 1.43
N VAL A 313 -2.38 -6.27 0.57
CA VAL A 313 -3.77 -5.82 0.40
C VAL A 313 -4.64 -6.94 -0.16
N LEU A 314 -4.17 -7.64 -1.21
CA LEU A 314 -4.88 -8.79 -1.78
C LEU A 314 -5.04 -9.93 -0.77
N ALA A 315 -4.02 -10.20 0.04
CA ALA A 315 -4.09 -11.24 1.07
C ALA A 315 -5.02 -10.91 2.25
N ALA A 316 -5.33 -9.63 2.46
CA ALA A 316 -6.32 -9.21 3.44
C ALA A 316 -7.77 -9.46 2.97
N ASP A 317 -7.98 -9.67 1.67
CA ASP A 317 -9.30 -9.95 1.11
C ASP A 317 -9.68 -11.43 1.25
N LYS A 318 -10.76 -11.67 2.01
CA LYS A 318 -11.29 -13.01 2.29
C LYS A 318 -11.90 -13.69 1.07
N THR A 319 -12.30 -12.94 0.05
CA THR A 319 -12.93 -13.49 -1.17
C THR A 319 -11.94 -14.24 -2.05
N ILE A 320 -10.66 -13.86 -2.02
CA ILE A 320 -9.59 -14.46 -2.82
C ILE A 320 -8.56 -15.22 -1.97
N GLU A 321 -8.88 -15.49 -0.70
CA GLU A 321 -7.98 -16.09 0.27
C GLU A 321 -7.36 -17.40 -0.23
N VAL A 322 -8.16 -18.27 -0.87
CA VAL A 322 -7.71 -19.56 -1.43
C VAL A 322 -6.64 -19.37 -2.51
N ALA A 323 -6.76 -18.34 -3.35
CA ALA A 323 -5.77 -18.05 -4.38
C ALA A 323 -4.50 -17.46 -3.76
N MET A 324 -4.64 -16.60 -2.75
CA MET A 324 -3.51 -15.93 -2.08
C MET A 324 -2.71 -16.86 -1.18
N VAL A 325 -3.28 -17.96 -0.68
CA VAL A 325 -2.52 -19.00 0.03
C VAL A 325 -1.40 -19.61 -0.84
N LYS A 326 -1.58 -19.64 -2.16
CA LYS A 326 -0.56 -20.12 -3.12
C LYS A 326 0.39 -19.03 -3.61
N CYS A 327 0.30 -17.82 -3.05
CA CYS A 327 1.11 -16.69 -3.50
C CYS A 327 2.41 -16.62 -2.69
N ASP A 328 3.49 -17.13 -3.28
CA ASP A 328 4.84 -17.14 -2.69
C ASP A 328 5.39 -15.73 -2.39
N ALA A 329 4.77 -14.67 -2.94
CA ALA A 329 5.19 -13.29 -2.67
C ALA A 329 4.92 -12.86 -1.22
N LEU A 330 4.01 -13.54 -0.52
CA LEU A 330 3.77 -13.28 0.91
C LEU A 330 4.99 -13.61 1.75
N ASP A 331 5.73 -14.66 1.42
CA ASP A 331 6.90 -15.09 2.19
C ASP A 331 8.07 -14.09 2.12
N LEU A 332 8.04 -13.18 1.14
CA LEU A 332 9.06 -12.14 0.94
C LEU A 332 8.85 -10.91 1.82
N ILE A 333 7.67 -10.73 2.42
CA ILE A 333 7.36 -9.56 3.25
C ILE A 333 8.23 -9.54 4.53
N ASN A 334 8.37 -10.68 5.22
CA ASN A 334 9.16 -10.72 6.46
C ASN A 334 10.65 -10.43 6.20
N PRO A 335 11.32 -11.04 5.20
CA PRO A 335 12.68 -10.66 4.80
C PRO A 335 12.80 -9.17 4.46
N PHE A 336 11.83 -8.61 3.75
CA PHE A 336 11.83 -7.19 3.40
C PHE A 336 11.77 -6.30 4.64
N VAL A 337 10.80 -6.53 5.52
CA VAL A 337 10.62 -5.77 6.78
C VAL A 337 11.85 -5.89 7.70
N ALA A 338 12.51 -7.06 7.72
CA ALA A 338 13.70 -7.27 8.54
C ALA A 338 14.94 -6.51 8.03
N THR A 339 15.02 -6.24 6.74
CA THR A 339 16.21 -5.65 6.08
C THR A 339 16.08 -4.16 5.78
N HIS A 340 14.86 -3.61 5.78
CA HIS A 340 14.61 -2.21 5.41
C HIS A 340 14.17 -1.38 6.62
N ILE A 341 14.65 -0.14 6.67
CA ILE A 341 14.25 0.84 7.68
C ILE A 341 13.11 1.70 7.09
N PRO A 342 11.96 1.87 7.80
CA PRO A 342 10.83 2.66 7.34
C PRO A 342 11.21 4.06 6.81
N ALA A 343 12.10 4.77 7.52
CA ALA A 343 12.59 6.11 7.21
C ALA A 343 13.14 6.26 5.78
N ASP A 344 13.87 5.26 5.31
CA ASP A 344 14.65 5.37 4.06
C ASP A 344 13.76 5.22 2.82
N LEU A 345 12.62 4.55 2.96
CA LEU A 345 11.62 4.43 1.91
C LEU A 345 10.78 5.72 1.72
N VAL A 346 10.68 6.55 2.75
CA VAL A 346 10.07 7.89 2.63
C VAL A 346 10.97 8.82 1.83
N LYS A 347 12.29 8.78 2.06
CA LYS A 347 13.28 9.62 1.35
C LYS A 347 13.34 9.32 -0.15
N THR A 348 13.05 8.08 -0.54
CA THR A 348 13.09 7.63 -1.95
C THR A 348 11.81 7.95 -2.73
N ASN A 349 10.84 8.66 -2.13
CA ASN A 349 9.50 8.91 -2.71
C ASN A 349 8.72 7.62 -3.06
N ALA A 350 9.13 6.46 -2.53
CA ALA A 350 8.36 5.22 -2.58
C ALA A 350 7.13 5.28 -1.66
N LEU A 351 7.22 6.10 -0.61
CA LEU A 351 6.19 6.40 0.37
C LEU A 351 5.88 7.91 0.31
N GLY A 352 4.62 8.29 0.47
CA GLY A 352 4.16 9.66 0.20
C GLY A 352 2.87 9.78 -0.62
N GLN A 353 2.05 8.71 -0.68
CA GLN A 353 0.83 8.67 -1.51
C GLN A 353 -0.43 9.24 -0.81
N GLY A 354 -0.25 9.96 0.29
CA GLY A 354 -1.28 10.80 0.89
C GLY A 354 -2.30 10.05 1.77
N ARG A 355 -3.24 10.83 2.33
CA ARG A 355 -4.27 10.39 3.28
C ARG A 355 -5.15 9.24 2.75
N SER A 356 -5.36 9.16 1.44
CA SER A 356 -6.23 8.16 0.80
C SER A 356 -5.65 6.75 0.89
N TRP A 357 -4.34 6.58 0.65
CA TRP A 357 -3.66 5.29 0.81
C TRP A 357 -3.73 4.81 2.25
N LEU A 358 -3.39 5.70 3.20
CA LEU A 358 -3.46 5.39 4.63
C LEU A 358 -4.86 4.93 5.04
N GLN A 359 -5.90 5.65 4.63
CA GLN A 359 -7.29 5.29 4.94
C GLN A 359 -7.64 3.88 4.41
N ARG A 360 -7.15 3.52 3.21
CA ARG A 360 -7.39 2.21 2.59
C ARG A 360 -6.56 1.08 3.19
N LEU A 361 -5.47 1.39 3.88
CA LEU A 361 -4.65 0.41 4.60
C LEU A 361 -5.14 0.13 6.03
N VAL A 362 -6.02 0.96 6.60
CA VAL A 362 -6.58 0.72 7.95
C VAL A 362 -7.25 -0.67 8.08
N PRO A 363 -8.05 -1.15 7.11
CA PRO A 363 -8.60 -2.51 7.18
C PRO A 363 -7.53 -3.60 7.18
N VAL A 364 -6.39 -3.37 6.50
CA VAL A 364 -5.26 -4.33 6.44
C VAL A 364 -4.58 -4.47 7.81
N LEU A 365 -4.48 -3.39 8.61
CA LEU A 365 -3.98 -3.47 9.98
C LEU A 365 -4.80 -4.42 10.86
N SER A 366 -6.10 -4.57 10.57
CA SER A 366 -7.04 -5.37 11.35
C SER A 366 -7.26 -6.78 10.79
N CYS A 367 -6.56 -7.16 9.72
CA CYS A 367 -6.77 -8.46 9.08
C CYS A 367 -6.17 -9.62 9.88
N ASP A 368 -6.69 -10.83 9.64
CA ASP A 368 -6.25 -12.07 10.30
C ASP A 368 -4.88 -12.56 9.80
N ARG A 369 -4.39 -12.02 8.68
CA ARG A 369 -3.12 -12.42 8.06
C ARG A 369 -1.95 -11.63 8.64
N ARG A 370 -1.16 -12.31 9.49
CA ARG A 370 0.01 -11.74 10.18
C ARG A 370 0.90 -10.92 9.24
N VAL A 371 1.30 -11.52 8.13
CA VAL A 371 2.29 -10.93 7.23
C VAL A 371 1.75 -9.63 6.58
N ALA A 372 0.45 -9.59 6.26
CA ALA A 372 -0.18 -8.42 5.66
C ALA A 372 -0.28 -7.24 6.65
N HIS A 373 -0.73 -7.48 7.89
CA HIS A 373 -0.80 -6.41 8.89
C HIS A 373 0.59 -5.91 9.33
N THR A 374 1.64 -6.73 9.21
CA THR A 374 3.03 -6.29 9.51
C THR A 374 3.50 -5.28 8.48
N LEU A 375 3.27 -5.54 7.19
CA LEU A 375 3.63 -4.58 6.13
C LEU A 375 2.78 -3.29 6.22
N ALA A 376 1.50 -3.41 6.58
CA ALA A 376 0.69 -2.24 6.87
C ALA A 376 1.28 -1.43 8.04
N ALA A 377 1.59 -2.08 9.17
CA ALA A 377 2.22 -1.40 10.31
C ALA A 377 3.57 -0.75 9.93
N PHE A 378 4.35 -1.39 9.06
CA PHE A 378 5.57 -0.83 8.49
C PHE A 378 5.31 0.46 7.70
N HIS A 379 4.29 0.48 6.83
CA HIS A 379 3.88 1.68 6.09
C HIS A 379 3.44 2.81 7.03
N PHE A 380 2.59 2.50 8.02
CA PHE A 380 2.16 3.48 9.02
C PHE A 380 3.32 4.02 9.87
N CYS A 381 4.30 3.17 10.19
CA CYS A 381 5.52 3.58 10.89
C CYS A 381 6.36 4.54 10.05
N ALA A 382 6.53 4.25 8.76
CA ALA A 382 7.26 5.10 7.84
C ALA A 382 6.60 6.48 7.68
N GLU A 383 5.28 6.52 7.45
CA GLU A 383 4.53 7.77 7.28
C GLU A 383 4.44 8.59 8.57
N ALA A 384 4.46 7.94 9.74
CA ALA A 384 4.50 8.62 11.03
C ALA A 384 5.85 9.28 11.32
N GLU A 385 6.94 8.84 10.66
CA GLU A 385 8.27 9.33 10.94
C GLU A 385 8.42 10.82 10.54
N PRO A 386 8.76 11.70 11.48
CA PRO A 386 8.78 13.14 11.22
C PRO A 386 9.98 13.52 10.35
N SER A 387 9.78 13.61 9.03
CA SER A 387 10.79 14.20 8.14
C SER A 387 10.91 15.73 8.32
N SER A 388 9.91 16.38 8.94
CA SER A 388 9.94 17.79 9.38
C SER A 388 8.90 18.09 10.48
N GLN A 389 9.20 19.04 11.37
CA GLN A 389 8.30 19.42 12.49
C GLN A 389 6.91 19.89 12.03
N LEU A 390 6.80 20.53 10.85
CA LEU A 390 5.53 20.98 10.26
C LEU A 390 4.62 19.82 9.81
N ARG A 391 5.17 18.64 9.48
CA ARG A 391 4.37 17.46 9.10
C ARG A 391 3.79 16.71 10.29
N HIS A 392 4.40 16.82 11.47
CA HIS A 392 4.03 16.04 12.66
C HIS A 392 2.60 16.33 13.15
N GLY A 393 2.20 17.61 13.22
CA GLY A 393 0.82 17.97 13.61
C GLY A 393 -0.23 17.49 12.60
N LYS A 394 0.10 17.52 11.31
CA LYS A 394 -0.81 17.11 10.22
C LYS A 394 -0.96 15.58 10.14
N ILE A 395 0.10 14.82 10.37
CA ILE A 395 0.07 13.35 10.31
C ILE A 395 -0.73 12.77 11.51
N SER A 396 -0.52 13.31 12.72
CA SER A 396 -1.25 12.87 13.92
C SER A 396 -2.77 13.10 13.77
N GLY A 397 -3.18 14.29 13.33
CA GLY A 397 -4.58 14.58 12.99
C GLY A 397 -5.13 13.66 11.89
N THR A 398 -4.30 13.30 10.91
CA THR A 398 -4.69 12.37 9.84
C THR A 398 -4.97 10.98 10.40
N PHE A 399 -4.08 10.41 11.21
CA PHE A 399 -4.22 9.05 11.78
C PHE A 399 -5.47 8.93 12.67
N ARG A 400 -5.78 9.97 13.45
CA ARG A 400 -7.04 10.05 14.22
C ARG A 400 -8.25 10.11 13.31
N SER A 401 -8.21 10.95 12.27
CA SER A 401 -9.35 11.13 11.35
C SER A 401 -9.70 9.89 10.52
N ILE A 402 -8.72 9.03 10.25
CA ILE A 402 -8.92 7.77 9.50
C ILE A 402 -9.12 6.57 10.44
N SER A 403 -9.19 6.80 11.75
CA SER A 403 -9.35 5.75 12.77
C SER A 403 -8.24 4.69 12.76
N ALA A 404 -6.99 5.06 12.44
CA ALA A 404 -5.86 4.15 12.44
C ALA A 404 -5.29 3.86 13.85
N VAL A 405 -5.53 4.75 14.82
CA VAL A 405 -4.93 4.70 16.17
C VAL A 405 -5.32 3.43 16.92
N GLU A 406 -6.60 3.05 16.93
CA GLU A 406 -7.07 1.87 17.67
C GLU A 406 -6.54 0.55 17.09
N PRO A 407 -6.59 0.32 15.75
CA PRO A 407 -5.88 -0.82 15.13
C PRO A 407 -4.40 -0.87 15.46
N LEU A 408 -3.70 0.27 15.45
CA LEU A 408 -2.27 0.33 15.80
C LEU A 408 -2.03 0.01 17.28
N LYS A 409 -2.87 0.48 18.22
CA LYS A 409 -2.77 0.12 19.64
C LYS A 409 -2.96 -1.38 19.84
N LYS A 410 -3.93 -1.98 19.14
CA LYS A 410 -4.14 -3.43 19.18
C LYS A 410 -2.91 -4.21 18.68
N LEU A 411 -2.28 -3.75 17.60
CA LEU A 411 -1.05 -4.37 17.07
C LEU A 411 0.16 -4.14 17.97
N ALA A 412 0.31 -2.96 18.58
CA ALA A 412 1.38 -2.63 19.52
C ALA A 412 1.31 -3.53 20.77
N GLY A 413 0.11 -3.89 21.22
CA GLY A 413 -0.10 -4.86 22.30
C GLY A 413 -0.07 -6.33 21.86
N SER A 414 0.30 -6.63 20.61
CA SER A 414 0.36 -8.02 20.11
C SER A 414 1.67 -8.71 20.48
N LEU A 415 1.68 -10.03 20.36
CA LEU A 415 2.84 -10.89 20.65
C LEU A 415 3.88 -10.94 19.53
N ASN A 416 3.61 -10.31 18.39
CA ASN A 416 4.58 -10.30 17.30
C ASN A 416 5.56 -9.13 17.52
N ASP A 417 6.78 -9.44 17.95
CA ASP A 417 7.79 -8.44 18.33
C ASP A 417 8.04 -7.40 17.22
N VAL A 418 8.09 -7.84 15.96
CA VAL A 418 8.32 -6.94 14.82
C VAL A 418 7.12 -6.02 14.59
N THR A 419 5.90 -6.58 14.49
CA THR A 419 4.67 -5.80 14.27
C THR A 419 4.39 -4.88 15.45
N SER A 420 4.56 -5.37 16.67
CA SER A 420 4.40 -4.62 17.92
C SER A 420 5.37 -3.45 17.95
N GLY A 421 6.66 -3.69 17.65
CA GLY A 421 7.69 -2.65 17.57
C GLY A 421 7.37 -1.55 16.57
N LEU A 422 6.96 -1.92 15.35
CA LEU A 422 6.57 -0.98 14.29
C LEU A 422 5.33 -0.16 14.66
N ALA A 423 4.28 -0.81 15.17
CA ALA A 423 3.06 -0.13 15.58
C ALA A 423 3.30 0.80 16.78
N ALA A 424 4.12 0.35 17.74
CA ALA A 424 4.55 1.16 18.87
C ALA A 424 5.36 2.38 18.44
N GLN A 425 6.27 2.21 17.47
CA GLN A 425 7.03 3.33 16.90
C GLN A 425 6.11 4.31 16.19
N ALA A 426 5.16 3.83 15.37
CA ALA A 426 4.17 4.68 14.73
C ALA A 426 3.36 5.51 15.74
N LEU A 427 2.88 4.89 16.83
CA LEU A 427 2.12 5.55 17.90
C LEU A 427 2.96 6.59 18.65
N ARG A 428 4.22 6.26 19.03
CA ARG A 428 5.14 7.23 19.65
C ARG A 428 5.36 8.44 18.76
N SER A 429 5.57 8.20 17.46
CA SER A 429 5.81 9.24 16.46
C SER A 429 4.60 10.13 16.19
N ILE A 430 3.40 9.82 16.68
CA ILE A 430 2.23 10.70 16.60
C ILE A 430 1.77 11.25 17.96
N GLY A 431 2.53 10.98 19.03
CA GLY A 431 2.24 11.42 20.39
C GLY A 431 1.15 10.61 21.12
N GLU A 432 0.84 9.41 20.64
CA GLU A 432 -0.12 8.52 21.30
C GLU A 432 0.53 7.70 22.42
N GLN A 433 -0.29 7.33 23.42
CA GLN A 433 0.14 6.38 24.45
C GLN A 433 0.30 5.00 23.83
N VAL A 434 1.47 4.41 24.03
CA VAL A 434 1.80 3.08 23.53
C VAL A 434 1.47 2.02 24.59
N PRO A 435 0.67 1.01 24.24
CA PRO A 435 0.44 -0.13 25.12
C PRO A 435 1.77 -0.82 25.47
N ARG A 436 1.91 -1.30 26.70
CA ARG A 436 3.08 -2.08 27.11
C ARG A 436 3.19 -3.33 26.21
N PRO A 437 4.35 -3.64 25.62
CA PRO A 437 4.47 -4.86 24.82
C PRO A 437 4.31 -6.10 25.73
N LEU A 438 3.58 -7.10 25.24
CA LEU A 438 3.42 -8.40 25.92
C LEU A 438 4.54 -9.35 25.49
N SER A 439 5.16 -10.02 26.46
CA SER A 439 6.20 -11.02 26.19
C SER A 439 5.62 -12.27 25.51
N GLN A 440 6.34 -12.89 24.58
CA GLN A 440 5.96 -14.19 24.02
C GLN A 440 6.02 -15.33 25.05
N LYS A 441 6.73 -15.15 26.16
CA LYS A 441 6.84 -16.14 27.25
C LYS A 441 5.60 -16.11 28.14
N VAL A 442 4.47 -16.57 27.60
CA VAL A 442 3.17 -16.61 28.29
C VAL A 442 3.22 -17.30 29.67
N PRO A 443 3.98 -18.40 29.90
CA PRO A 443 4.08 -19.00 31.23
C PRO A 443 4.63 -18.06 32.33
N LEU A 444 5.30 -16.97 31.95
CA LEU A 444 5.86 -15.97 32.87
C LEU A 444 4.96 -14.73 33.06
N TRP A 445 3.77 -14.71 32.43
CA TRP A 445 2.87 -13.56 32.51
C TRP A 445 2.30 -13.36 33.91
N THR A 446 2.30 -12.10 34.35
CA THR A 446 1.61 -11.68 35.58
C THR A 446 0.11 -11.50 35.33
N VAL A 447 -0.64 -11.22 36.40
CA VAL A 447 -2.07 -10.91 36.33
C VAL A 447 -2.33 -9.67 35.46
N GLU A 448 -1.43 -8.69 35.51
CA GLU A 448 -1.49 -7.47 34.70
C GLU A 448 -1.29 -7.76 33.20
N ASP A 449 -0.39 -8.67 32.85
CA ASP A 449 -0.16 -9.07 31.46
C ASP A 449 -1.40 -9.77 30.88
N VAL A 450 -2.04 -10.65 31.67
CA VAL A 450 -3.31 -11.31 31.32
C VAL A 450 -4.45 -10.30 31.15
N LEU A 451 -4.57 -9.33 32.07
CA LEU A 451 -5.54 -8.24 31.97
C LEU A 451 -5.37 -7.48 30.65
N GLN A 452 -4.13 -7.15 30.31
CA GLN A 452 -3.83 -6.40 29.10
C GLN A 452 -4.14 -7.20 27.82
N TRP A 453 -3.76 -8.47 27.77
CA TRP A 453 -4.11 -9.36 26.66
C TRP A 453 -5.62 -9.50 26.48
N THR A 454 -6.37 -9.61 27.58
CA THR A 454 -7.82 -9.71 27.57
C THR A 454 -8.47 -8.44 26.99
N LYS A 455 -7.95 -7.27 27.36
CA LYS A 455 -8.39 -5.99 26.80
C LYS A 455 -8.08 -5.90 25.29
N SER A 456 -6.87 -6.27 24.86
CA SER A 456 -6.44 -6.17 23.45
C SER A 456 -7.16 -7.15 22.51
N THR A 457 -7.63 -8.28 23.03
CA THR A 457 -8.42 -9.27 22.29
C THR A 457 -9.91 -8.92 22.21
N GLY A 458 -10.35 -7.85 22.87
CA GLY A 458 -11.73 -7.36 22.86
C GLY A 458 -12.64 -8.08 23.85
N PHE A 459 -12.10 -8.54 24.98
CA PHE A 459 -12.80 -9.15 26.10
C PHE A 459 -12.70 -8.29 27.37
N GLY A 460 -12.56 -6.96 27.22
CA GLY A 460 -12.35 -6.01 28.32
C GLY A 460 -13.40 -6.09 29.43
N GLU A 461 -14.65 -6.41 29.09
CA GLU A 461 -15.75 -6.59 30.06
C GLU A 461 -15.50 -7.69 31.10
N TRP A 462 -14.71 -8.72 30.74
CA TRP A 462 -14.36 -9.83 31.65
C TRP A 462 -12.99 -9.64 32.30
N ALA A 463 -12.29 -8.56 31.99
CA ALA A 463 -10.91 -8.36 32.40
C ALA A 463 -10.78 -8.21 33.93
N GLU A 464 -11.73 -7.52 34.58
CA GLU A 464 -11.78 -7.40 36.05
C GLU A 464 -12.03 -8.75 36.72
N SER A 465 -12.96 -9.55 36.19
CA SER A 465 -13.24 -10.89 36.72
C SER A 465 -12.01 -11.81 36.64
N LEU A 466 -11.19 -11.71 35.60
CA LEU A 466 -9.93 -12.47 35.52
C LEU A 466 -8.92 -12.02 36.59
N VAL A 467 -8.86 -10.72 36.89
CA VAL A 467 -8.00 -10.18 37.95
C VAL A 467 -8.46 -10.65 39.33
N ASP A 468 -9.78 -10.62 39.60
CA ASP A 468 -10.35 -11.08 40.87
C ASP A 468 -10.04 -12.56 41.14
N ASN A 469 -9.97 -13.37 40.08
CA ASN A 469 -9.57 -14.77 40.14
C ASN A 469 -8.04 -14.99 40.15
N GLN A 470 -7.24 -13.92 40.20
CA GLN A 470 -5.77 -13.94 40.13
C GLN A 470 -5.27 -14.77 38.95
N MET A 471 -5.85 -14.58 37.77
CA MET A 471 -5.46 -15.28 36.55
C MET A 471 -4.10 -14.79 36.05
N ASP A 472 -3.09 -15.66 36.20
CA ASP A 472 -1.76 -15.49 35.61
C ASP A 472 -1.61 -16.29 34.31
N GLY A 473 -0.44 -16.21 33.67
CA GLY A 473 -0.17 -16.91 32.42
C GLY A 473 -0.34 -18.43 32.49
N ASN A 474 0.02 -19.06 33.62
CA ASN A 474 -0.08 -20.51 33.80
C ASN A 474 -1.54 -20.97 33.89
N LYS A 475 -2.36 -20.24 34.67
CA LYS A 475 -3.79 -20.48 34.77
C LYS A 475 -4.51 -20.18 33.45
N LEU A 476 -4.10 -19.14 32.73
CA LEU A 476 -4.67 -18.82 31.42
C LEU A 476 -4.42 -19.94 30.39
N LEU A 477 -3.21 -20.50 30.36
CA LEU A 477 -2.86 -21.59 29.44
C LEU A 477 -3.60 -22.90 29.74
N THR A 478 -4.08 -23.10 30.98
CA THR A 478 -4.86 -24.27 31.40
C THR A 478 -6.37 -24.03 31.42
N LEU A 479 -6.81 -22.84 31.01
CA LEU A 479 -8.21 -22.43 31.09
C LEU A 479 -9.10 -23.29 30.17
N THR A 480 -10.24 -23.73 30.71
CA THR A 480 -11.26 -24.50 29.99
C THR A 480 -12.55 -23.69 29.82
N GLU A 481 -13.44 -24.13 28.92
CA GLU A 481 -14.76 -23.51 28.78
C GLU A 481 -15.58 -23.57 30.08
N GLU A 482 -15.41 -24.63 30.88
CA GLU A 482 -16.09 -24.73 32.18
C GLU A 482 -15.56 -23.69 33.17
N CYS A 483 -14.25 -23.46 33.19
CA CYS A 483 -13.65 -22.41 34.01
C CYS A 483 -14.16 -21.02 33.61
N LEU A 484 -14.26 -20.75 32.31
CA LEU A 484 -14.84 -19.51 31.79
C LEU A 484 -16.29 -19.31 32.25
N LYS A 485 -17.09 -20.39 32.27
CA LYS A 485 -18.48 -20.33 32.72
C LYS A 485 -18.58 -20.10 34.23
N LYS A 486 -17.83 -20.87 35.03
CA LYS A 486 -17.97 -20.92 36.49
C LYS A 486 -17.25 -19.78 37.21
N PHE A 487 -16.02 -19.46 36.80
CA PHE A 487 -15.16 -18.52 37.52
C PHE A 487 -15.12 -17.13 36.89
N VAL A 488 -15.18 -17.06 35.56
CA VAL A 488 -15.15 -15.77 34.82
C VAL A 488 -16.56 -15.22 34.56
N GLY A 489 -17.61 -16.02 34.81
CA GLY A 489 -19.00 -15.60 34.61
C GLY A 489 -19.42 -15.49 33.14
N MET A 490 -18.68 -16.10 32.21
CA MET A 490 -18.99 -16.06 30.78
C MET A 490 -20.06 -17.11 30.42
N HIS A 491 -21.33 -16.78 30.64
CA HIS A 491 -22.46 -17.71 30.47
C HIS A 491 -22.84 -17.94 29.00
N ASN A 492 -22.59 -16.97 28.12
CA ASN A 492 -22.87 -17.09 26.69
C ASN A 492 -21.88 -18.06 26.03
N GLY A 493 -22.39 -19.19 25.50
CA GLY A 493 -21.57 -20.21 24.86
C GLY A 493 -20.86 -19.76 23.58
N ILE A 494 -21.44 -18.82 22.82
CA ILE A 494 -20.80 -18.26 21.63
C ILE A 494 -19.58 -17.43 22.04
N MET A 495 -19.72 -16.63 23.11
CA MET A 495 -18.62 -15.80 23.60
C MET A 495 -17.49 -16.65 24.18
N ARG A 496 -17.81 -17.75 24.90
CA ARG A 496 -16.79 -18.71 25.37
C ARG A 496 -16.01 -19.31 24.21
N LYS A 497 -16.69 -19.76 23.15
CA LYS A 497 -16.02 -20.29 21.95
C LYS A 497 -15.14 -19.24 21.28
N ARG A 498 -15.57 -17.98 21.23
CA ARG A 498 -14.77 -16.87 20.70
C ARG A 498 -13.52 -16.64 21.55
N PHE A 499 -13.64 -16.65 22.88
CA PHE A 499 -12.51 -16.51 23.80
C PHE A 499 -11.52 -17.66 23.63
N MET A 500 -12.01 -18.90 23.59
CA MET A 500 -11.17 -20.08 23.39
C MET A 500 -10.41 -20.03 22.06
N ARG A 501 -11.01 -19.48 21.00
CA ARG A 501 -10.32 -19.28 19.72
C ARG A 501 -9.15 -18.30 19.84
N GLU A 502 -9.30 -17.19 20.56
CA GLU A 502 -8.20 -16.25 20.80
C GLU A 502 -7.14 -16.86 21.74
N LEU A 503 -7.55 -17.64 22.74
CA LEU A 503 -6.63 -18.41 23.60
C LEU A 503 -5.85 -19.47 22.80
N HIS A 504 -6.46 -20.14 21.83
CA HIS A 504 -5.75 -21.07 20.96
C HIS A 504 -4.69 -20.37 20.11
N LYS A 505 -5.00 -19.19 19.56
CA LYS A 505 -4.02 -18.35 18.86
C LYS A 505 -2.86 -17.95 19.80
N LEU A 506 -3.18 -17.58 21.04
CA LEU A 506 -2.17 -17.26 22.05
C LEU A 506 -1.23 -18.46 22.29
N LYS A 507 -1.77 -19.66 22.48
CA LYS A 507 -0.99 -20.89 22.68
C LYS A 507 -0.09 -21.23 21.49
N GLN A 508 -0.56 -21.01 20.26
CA GLN A 508 0.25 -21.23 19.06
C GLN A 508 1.45 -20.27 18.96
N LEU A 509 1.29 -19.04 19.44
CA LEU A 509 2.31 -17.98 19.38
C LEU A 509 3.24 -17.94 20.60
N ALA A 510 2.93 -18.69 21.65
CA ALA A 510 3.68 -18.66 22.90
C ALA A 510 5.07 -19.30 22.76
N ASP A 511 6.05 -18.66 23.40
CA ASP A 511 7.39 -19.21 23.61
C ASP A 511 7.42 -20.00 24.92
N TYR A 512 7.76 -21.29 24.82
CA TYR A 512 7.84 -22.23 25.93
C TYR A 512 9.28 -22.52 26.38
N SER A 513 10.29 -21.81 25.84
CA SER A 513 11.71 -22.02 26.16
C SER A 513 12.06 -21.88 27.64
N CYS A 514 11.26 -21.13 28.42
CA CYS A 514 11.45 -21.02 29.87
C CYS A 514 11.13 -22.29 30.65
N MET A 515 10.34 -23.21 30.08
CA MET A 515 9.93 -24.46 30.73
C MET A 515 10.41 -25.71 29.99
N ASP A 516 10.77 -25.58 28.72
CA ASP A 516 11.10 -26.69 27.85
C ASP A 516 12.46 -26.52 27.15
N PRO A 517 13.54 -27.06 27.76
CA PRO A 517 14.85 -27.08 27.11
C PRO A 517 14.92 -28.09 25.95
N THR A 518 13.97 -29.02 25.84
CA THR A 518 13.96 -30.08 24.82
C THR A 518 13.20 -29.71 23.54
N ASN A 519 12.55 -28.55 23.54
CA ASN A 519 11.86 -27.93 22.42
C ASN A 519 10.79 -28.82 21.75
N LEU A 520 9.92 -29.42 22.58
CA LEU A 520 8.71 -30.12 22.18
C LEU A 520 7.82 -29.29 21.25
N ASN A 521 7.76 -27.97 21.47
CA ASN A 521 6.96 -27.08 20.62
C ASN A 521 7.36 -27.16 19.14
N SER A 522 8.66 -27.16 18.85
CA SER A 522 9.15 -27.27 17.47
C SER A 522 8.81 -28.61 16.84
N PHE A 523 8.80 -29.69 17.62
CA PHE A 523 8.33 -30.99 17.12
C PHE A 523 6.85 -30.93 16.74
N LEU A 524 5.99 -30.39 17.61
CA LEU A 524 4.56 -30.25 17.31
C LEU A 524 4.32 -29.35 16.08
N GLN A 525 5.09 -28.26 15.97
CA GLN A 525 5.05 -27.39 14.78
C GLN A 525 5.46 -28.10 13.49
N SER A 526 6.40 -29.05 13.54
CA SER A 526 6.78 -29.84 12.36
C SER A 526 5.68 -30.78 11.86
N ILE A 527 4.74 -31.18 12.74
CA ILE A 527 3.53 -31.91 12.36
C ILE A 527 2.54 -30.94 11.71
N GLY A 528 2.35 -29.77 12.32
CA GLY A 528 1.50 -28.68 11.86
C GLY A 528 1.33 -27.59 12.92
N PRO A 529 1.10 -26.32 12.52
CA PRO A 529 0.98 -25.20 13.45
C PRO A 529 -0.21 -25.33 14.42
N GLU A 530 -1.25 -26.09 14.04
CA GLU A 530 -2.40 -26.37 14.88
C GLU A 530 -2.07 -27.20 16.13
N PHE A 531 -0.99 -27.98 16.11
CA PHE A 531 -0.61 -28.86 17.21
C PHE A 531 0.11 -28.14 18.35
N SER A 532 0.65 -26.94 18.12
CA SER A 532 1.28 -26.11 19.16
C SER A 532 0.36 -25.76 20.32
N ILE A 533 -0.97 -25.85 20.14
CA ILE A 533 -1.93 -25.61 21.23
C ILE A 533 -1.77 -26.60 22.39
N TYR A 534 -1.16 -27.77 22.14
CA TYR A 534 -1.01 -28.84 23.12
C TYR A 534 0.33 -28.80 23.87
N THR A 535 1.26 -27.94 23.46
CA THR A 535 2.62 -27.88 24.02
C THR A 535 2.59 -27.71 25.54
N TYR A 536 1.88 -26.69 26.04
CA TYR A 536 1.84 -26.42 27.47
C TYR A 536 1.22 -27.57 28.28
N SER A 537 0.13 -28.16 27.79
CA SER A 537 -0.54 -29.27 28.48
C SER A 537 0.31 -30.54 28.52
N MET A 538 1.09 -30.82 27.46
CA MET A 538 2.01 -31.95 27.43
C MET A 538 3.18 -31.72 28.39
N LEU A 539 3.77 -30.52 28.39
CA LEU A 539 4.85 -30.16 29.31
C LEU A 539 4.40 -30.22 30.77
N ASN A 540 3.20 -29.70 31.08
CA ASN A 540 2.64 -29.75 32.43
C ASN A 540 2.33 -31.19 32.89
N ALA A 541 2.07 -32.11 31.96
CA ALA A 541 1.95 -33.54 32.22
C ALA A 541 3.31 -34.26 32.35
N GLY A 542 4.43 -33.53 32.28
CA GLY A 542 5.79 -34.06 32.39
C GLY A 542 6.34 -34.69 31.10
N ILE A 543 5.67 -34.46 29.96
CA ILE A 543 6.10 -34.96 28.65
C ILE A 543 6.94 -33.90 27.98
N ASN A 544 8.18 -34.25 27.71
CA ASN A 544 9.15 -33.47 26.96
C ASN A 544 9.57 -34.25 25.70
N CYS A 545 10.41 -33.66 24.86
CA CYS A 545 10.82 -34.25 23.58
C CYS A 545 11.61 -35.56 23.74
N GLU A 546 12.23 -35.79 24.90
CA GLU A 546 12.99 -37.00 25.24
C GLU A 546 12.06 -38.16 25.67
N LYS A 547 10.99 -37.85 26.40
CA LYS A 547 10.04 -38.84 26.94
C LYS A 547 8.88 -39.13 26.01
N ILE A 548 8.73 -38.37 24.93
CA ILE A 548 7.58 -38.46 24.02
C ILE A 548 7.46 -39.83 23.33
N GLY A 549 8.57 -40.56 23.14
CA GLY A 549 8.58 -41.86 22.46
C GLY A 549 7.78 -42.97 23.17
N PHE A 550 7.47 -42.80 24.47
CA PHE A 550 6.76 -43.81 25.27
C PHE A 550 5.29 -43.45 25.55
N ILE A 551 4.78 -42.41 24.92
CA ILE A 551 3.44 -41.91 25.22
C ILE A 551 2.35 -42.80 24.60
N THR A 552 1.26 -43.00 25.33
CA THR A 552 0.07 -43.75 24.87
C THR A 552 -1.10 -42.82 24.53
N ASP A 553 -2.09 -43.33 23.78
CA ASP A 553 -3.32 -42.59 23.50
C ASP A 553 -4.04 -42.17 24.79
N ASP A 554 -4.08 -43.06 25.79
CA ASP A 554 -4.67 -42.76 27.11
C ASP A 554 -3.95 -41.61 27.81
N GLN A 555 -2.62 -41.55 27.74
CA GLN A 555 -1.87 -40.45 28.33
C GLN A 555 -2.14 -39.13 27.60
N LEU A 556 -2.20 -39.15 26.27
CA LEU A 556 -2.59 -37.96 25.48
C LEU A 556 -4.02 -37.51 25.79
N ALA A 557 -4.96 -38.45 25.95
CA ALA A 557 -6.36 -38.14 26.22
C ALA A 557 -6.56 -37.58 27.64
N TYR A 558 -6.07 -38.30 28.66
CA TYR A 558 -6.39 -38.02 30.06
C TYR A 558 -5.36 -37.15 30.77
N LYS A 559 -4.05 -37.35 30.51
CA LYS A 559 -3.00 -36.55 31.17
C LYS A 559 -2.73 -35.23 30.44
N CYS A 560 -2.73 -35.25 29.11
CA CYS A 560 -2.49 -34.05 28.30
C CYS A 560 -3.78 -33.32 27.91
N GLY A 561 -4.96 -33.91 28.15
CA GLY A 561 -6.24 -33.28 27.85
C GLY A 561 -6.55 -33.11 26.36
N ILE A 562 -5.93 -33.91 25.49
CA ILE A 562 -6.15 -33.85 24.04
C ILE A 562 -7.40 -34.66 23.68
N THR A 563 -8.57 -34.00 23.75
CA THR A 563 -9.86 -34.67 23.52
C THR A 563 -10.10 -35.07 22.06
N ASN A 564 -9.51 -34.35 21.10
CA ASN A 564 -9.63 -34.65 19.68
C ASN A 564 -8.85 -35.92 19.30
N GLY A 565 -9.58 -37.01 19.07
CA GLY A 565 -8.99 -38.31 18.71
C GLY A 565 -8.20 -38.30 17.41
N ILE A 566 -8.58 -37.49 16.43
CA ILE A 566 -7.83 -37.35 15.17
C ILE A 566 -6.46 -36.73 15.45
N HIS A 567 -6.42 -35.66 16.25
CA HIS A 567 -5.15 -35.03 16.61
C HIS A 567 -4.25 -35.99 17.38
N ARG A 568 -4.80 -36.79 18.30
CA ARG A 568 -4.01 -37.81 19.02
C ARG A 568 -3.41 -38.84 18.07
N ILE A 569 -4.18 -39.35 17.10
CA ILE A 569 -3.68 -40.32 16.11
C ILE A 569 -2.54 -39.71 15.28
N VAL A 570 -2.71 -38.47 14.80
CA VAL A 570 -1.68 -37.78 14.01
C VAL A 570 -0.41 -37.56 14.83
N ILE A 571 -0.53 -37.11 16.07
CA ILE A 571 0.61 -36.94 16.98
C ILE A 571 1.31 -38.28 17.23
N LEU A 572 0.58 -39.35 17.54
CA LEU A 572 1.15 -40.68 17.80
C LEU A 572 1.88 -41.24 16.57
N ASN A 573 1.35 -41.02 15.37
CA ASN A 573 2.01 -41.45 14.13
C ASN A 573 3.32 -40.68 13.91
N ALA A 574 3.30 -39.35 14.07
CA ALA A 574 4.51 -38.54 13.96
C ALA A 574 5.59 -38.91 14.99
N ILE A 575 5.18 -39.29 16.21
CA ILE A 575 6.10 -39.79 17.25
C ILE A 575 6.74 -41.10 16.82
N LYS A 576 5.95 -42.04 16.28
CA LYS A 576 6.48 -43.31 15.75
C LYS A 576 7.49 -43.06 14.65
N ASP A 577 7.16 -42.22 13.67
CA ASP A 577 8.06 -41.90 12.56
C ASP A 577 9.38 -41.30 13.06
N LYS A 578 9.32 -40.39 14.02
CA LYS A 578 10.50 -39.83 14.68
C LYS A 578 11.36 -40.89 15.38
N CYS A 579 10.74 -41.82 16.12
CA CYS A 579 11.44 -42.91 16.78
C CYS A 579 12.07 -43.91 15.79
N TYR A 580 11.41 -44.19 14.66
CA TYR A 580 11.97 -45.01 13.59
C TYR A 580 13.20 -44.36 12.95
N HIS A 581 13.16 -43.05 12.68
CA HIS A 581 14.30 -42.33 12.13
C HIS A 581 15.50 -42.31 13.09
N PHE A 582 15.26 -42.06 14.39
CA PHE A 582 16.32 -42.14 15.41
C PHE A 582 16.96 -43.53 15.42
N ASN A 583 16.17 -44.60 15.46
CA ASN A 583 16.69 -45.97 15.47
C ASN A 583 17.44 -46.36 14.17
N SER A 584 17.11 -45.72 13.04
CA SER A 584 17.83 -45.95 11.77
C SER A 584 19.20 -45.26 11.74
N GLU A 585 19.34 -44.06 12.31
CA GLU A 585 20.61 -43.34 12.40
C GLU A 585 21.56 -44.00 13.42
N THR A 586 21.05 -44.46 14.56
CA THR A 586 21.87 -45.19 15.56
C THR A 586 22.34 -46.55 15.04
N ASN A 587 21.53 -47.24 14.21
CA ASN A 587 21.95 -48.49 13.58
C ASN A 587 23.04 -48.28 12.52
N ILE A 588 23.06 -47.15 11.83
CA ILE A 588 24.14 -46.81 10.90
C ILE A 588 25.43 -46.50 11.67
N GLN A 589 25.37 -45.82 12.82
CA GLN A 589 26.57 -45.56 13.64
C GLN A 589 27.15 -46.82 14.30
N LEU A 590 26.32 -47.80 14.66
CA LEU A 590 26.78 -49.10 15.19
C LEU A 590 27.36 -50.04 14.12
N LEU A 591 27.14 -49.76 12.83
CA LEU A 591 27.78 -50.46 11.72
C LEU A 591 29.16 -49.89 11.34
N PHE A 592 29.56 -48.76 11.95
CA PHE A 592 30.85 -48.10 11.73
C PHE A 592 31.82 -48.20 12.93
N TYR A 593 31.55 -49.09 13.90
CA TYR A 593 32.46 -49.44 14.99
C TYR A 593 32.83 -50.92 15.00
#